data_AF-A0A957L2H3-F1
#
_entry.id   AF-A0A957L2H3-F1
#
_cell.length_a   1.000
_cell.length_b   1.000
_cell.length_c   1.000
_cell.angle_alpha   90.00
_cell.angle_beta   90.00
_cell.angle_gamma   90.00
#
_symmetry.space_group_name_H-M   'P 1'
#
loop_
_entity.id
_entity.type
_entity.pdbx_description
1 polymer ?
#
loop_
_entity_poly.entity_id
_entity_poly.type
_entity_poly.pdbx_seq_one_letter_code
_entity_poly.pdbx_strand_id
1 'polypeptide(L)'
;MTQPTPPRLRLDFYPSAVLLSRWEEDGRIVVHPVSAHDVVGACTNIGFSSGLLPPNTLFWKQRGDRPVLGIYVPARRWRLRVETGNRGQERVYQAPMPPFVFVGSGNSYQIFAVKRRPRDEHEALYHAPCPNVHPHGGICPGNT
;
A
#
# COMPACT_ATOMS: atom_id res chain seq x y z
N MET A 1 -27.29 -12.88 -19.68
CA MET A 1 -25.82 -12.71 -19.65
C MET A 1 -25.53 -11.37 -20.27
N THR A 2 -25.18 -10.35 -19.47
CA THR A 2 -24.89 -9.01 -19.98
C THR A 2 -23.52 -9.03 -20.64
N GLN A 3 -23.45 -8.80 -21.96
CA GLN A 3 -22.16 -8.65 -22.63
C GLN A 3 -21.43 -7.43 -22.06
N PRO A 4 -20.11 -7.51 -21.81
CA PRO A 4 -19.36 -6.37 -21.29
C PRO A 4 -19.36 -5.23 -22.31
N THR A 5 -19.57 -4.01 -21.81
CA THR A 5 -19.47 -2.79 -22.62
C THR A 5 -18.09 -2.75 -23.28
N PRO A 6 -18.00 -2.59 -24.62
CA PRO A 6 -16.71 -2.51 -25.29
C PRO A 6 -15.94 -1.27 -24.82
N PRO A 7 -14.60 -1.33 -24.78
CA PRO A 7 -13.78 -0.20 -24.39
C PRO A 7 -13.90 0.93 -25.41
N ARG A 8 -13.89 2.20 -24.97
CA ARG A 8 -13.85 3.35 -25.89
C ARG A 8 -12.49 3.48 -26.59
N LEU A 9 -11.41 3.09 -25.90
CA LEU A 9 -10.03 3.07 -26.41
C LEU A 9 -9.30 1.84 -25.88
N ARG A 10 -8.41 1.26 -26.69
CA ARG A 10 -7.51 0.16 -26.31
C ARG A 10 -6.14 0.38 -26.94
N LEU A 11 -5.09 0.20 -26.16
CA LEU A 11 -3.71 0.16 -26.64
C LEU A 11 -3.23 -1.29 -26.66
N ASP A 12 -2.73 -1.74 -27.81
CA ASP A 12 -2.12 -3.06 -27.99
C ASP A 12 -0.62 -2.89 -28.28
N PHE A 13 0.21 -3.49 -27.44
CA PHE A 13 1.67 -3.41 -27.52
C PHE A 13 2.21 -4.68 -28.20
N TYR A 14 2.82 -4.50 -29.36
CA TYR A 14 3.54 -5.53 -30.10
C TYR A 14 5.04 -5.24 -30.06
N PRO A 15 5.90 -6.24 -30.34
CA PRO A 15 7.35 -6.03 -30.37
C PRO A 15 7.81 -4.90 -31.29
N SER A 16 7.05 -4.60 -32.35
CA SER A 16 7.42 -3.62 -33.39
C SER A 16 6.49 -2.41 -33.49
N ALA A 17 5.37 -2.37 -32.75
CA ALA A 17 4.37 -1.32 -32.89
C ALA A 17 3.45 -1.23 -31.68
N VAL A 18 2.86 -0.05 -31.48
CA VAL A 18 1.73 0.13 -30.56
C VAL A 18 0.51 0.54 -31.40
N LEU A 19 -0.62 -0.11 -31.20
CA LEU A 19 -1.87 0.19 -31.92
C LEU A 19 -2.88 0.78 -30.96
N LEU A 20 -3.45 1.93 -31.32
CA LEU A 20 -4.62 2.51 -30.65
C LEU A 20 -5.87 2.12 -31.43
N SER A 21 -6.71 1.29 -30.81
CA SER A 21 -8.06 0.99 -31.29
C SER A 21 -9.06 1.93 -30.63
N ARG A 22 -9.92 2.57 -31.43
CA ARG A 22 -11.02 3.45 -30.99
C ARG A 22 -12.34 2.91 -31.52
N TRP A 23 -13.32 2.75 -30.63
CA TRP A 23 -14.68 2.36 -30.99
C TRP A 23 -15.52 3.62 -31.15
N GLU A 24 -16.05 3.83 -32.34
CA GLU A 24 -16.96 4.91 -32.66
C GLU A 24 -18.40 4.57 -32.26
N GLU A 25 -19.24 5.58 -32.13
CA GLU A 25 -20.65 5.41 -31.70
C GLU A 25 -21.48 4.59 -32.71
N ASP A 26 -21.04 4.53 -33.96
CA ASP A 26 -21.65 3.73 -35.05
C ASP A 26 -21.14 2.28 -35.10
N GLY A 27 -20.33 1.86 -34.13
CA GLY A 27 -19.80 0.50 -34.02
C GLY A 27 -18.57 0.21 -34.87
N ARG A 28 -18.06 1.20 -35.62
CA ARG A 28 -16.78 1.05 -36.34
C ARG A 28 -15.61 1.06 -35.35
N ILE A 29 -14.57 0.32 -35.70
CA ILE A 29 -13.29 0.34 -34.97
C ILE A 29 -12.26 1.00 -35.87
N VAL A 30 -11.71 2.12 -35.41
CA VAL A 30 -10.62 2.82 -36.08
C VAL A 30 -9.32 2.47 -35.38
N VAL A 31 -8.33 1.99 -36.15
CA VAL A 31 -7.03 1.56 -35.62
C VAL A 31 -5.93 2.44 -36.20
N HIS A 32 -5.11 3.02 -35.32
CA HIS A 32 -3.97 3.84 -35.72
C HIS A 32 -2.69 3.33 -35.05
N PRO A 33 -1.56 3.25 -35.78
CA PRO A 33 -0.28 3.11 -35.13
C PRO A 33 0.01 4.35 -34.29
N VAL A 34 0.47 4.16 -33.07
CA VAL A 34 0.93 5.22 -32.19
C VAL A 34 2.38 4.95 -31.81
N SER A 35 3.17 6.01 -31.67
CA SER A 35 4.54 5.88 -31.19
C SER A 35 4.52 5.45 -29.73
N ALA A 36 5.35 4.47 -29.37
CA ALA A 36 5.58 4.13 -27.97
C ALA A 36 6.07 5.35 -27.17
N HIS A 37 6.84 6.25 -27.81
CA HIS A 37 7.30 7.49 -27.19
C HIS A 37 6.15 8.47 -26.87
N ASP A 38 5.10 8.51 -27.69
CA ASP A 38 3.94 9.38 -27.43
C ASP A 38 3.08 8.83 -26.28
N VAL A 39 2.93 7.50 -26.22
CA VAL A 39 2.24 6.82 -25.11
C VAL A 39 3.00 7.03 -23.81
N VAL A 40 4.32 6.82 -23.83
CA VAL A 40 5.19 7.13 -22.69
C VAL A 40 5.05 8.60 -22.33
N GLY A 41 5.19 9.53 -23.29
CA GLY A 41 5.05 10.97 -23.12
C GLY A 41 3.75 11.40 -22.45
N ALA A 42 2.62 10.82 -22.87
CA ALA A 42 1.32 11.05 -22.25
C ALA A 42 1.27 10.55 -20.79
N CYS A 43 2.01 9.48 -20.47
CA CYS A 43 2.16 8.98 -19.11
C CYS A 43 3.21 9.76 -18.28
N THR A 44 4.21 10.39 -18.90
CA THR A 44 5.31 11.08 -18.21
C THR A 44 4.85 12.33 -17.45
N ASN A 45 3.78 12.98 -17.90
CA ASN A 45 3.17 14.12 -17.21
C ASN A 45 2.22 13.73 -16.07
N ILE A 46 2.05 12.43 -15.80
CA ILE A 46 1.38 11.96 -14.60
C ILE A 46 2.42 11.99 -13.47
N GLY A 47 2.56 13.16 -12.86
CA GLY A 47 3.49 13.36 -11.75
C GLY A 47 3.09 12.53 -10.53
N PHE A 48 3.70 11.35 -10.36
CA PHE A 48 3.65 10.62 -9.12
C PHE A 48 4.79 11.10 -8.21
N SER A 49 4.51 12.10 -7.38
CA SER A 49 5.45 12.50 -6.33
C SER A 49 4.95 12.00 -4.99
N SER A 50 5.81 11.28 -4.26
CA SER A 50 5.55 10.96 -2.85
C SER A 50 5.66 12.18 -1.93
N GLY A 51 6.21 13.30 -2.43
CA GLY A 51 6.70 14.39 -1.60
C GLY A 51 7.80 13.91 -0.63
N LEU A 52 7.91 14.59 0.51
CA LEU A 52 8.77 14.15 1.61
C LEU A 52 8.14 12.95 2.32
N LEU A 53 8.85 11.82 2.28
CA LEU A 53 8.44 10.64 3.01
C LEU A 53 8.80 10.76 4.50
N PRO A 54 7.97 10.25 5.41
CA PRO A 54 8.30 10.22 6.83
C PRO A 54 9.64 9.53 7.10
N PRO A 55 10.36 9.90 8.17
CA PRO A 55 11.53 9.18 8.61
C PRO A 55 11.26 7.68 8.73
N ASN A 56 12.27 6.88 8.42
CA ASN A 56 12.20 5.42 8.44
C ASN A 56 11.25 4.77 7.42
N THR A 57 10.71 5.50 6.45
CA THR A 57 9.98 4.91 5.33
C THR A 57 10.82 3.81 4.67
N LEU A 58 10.20 2.66 4.43
CA LEU A 58 10.78 1.51 3.72
C LEU A 58 10.39 1.57 2.25
N PHE A 59 9.13 1.88 1.97
CA PHE A 59 8.63 2.03 0.61
C PHE A 59 7.37 2.89 0.58
N TRP A 60 7.13 3.48 -0.58
CA TRP A 60 5.84 4.01 -1.00
C TRP A 60 5.50 3.36 -2.34
N LYS A 61 4.25 2.92 -2.51
CA LYS A 61 3.76 2.28 -3.74
C LYS A 61 2.34 2.74 -4.02
N GLN A 62 1.98 2.85 -5.29
CA GLN A 62 0.61 3.08 -5.72
C GLN A 62 -0.03 1.73 -6.10
N ARG A 63 -1.13 1.34 -5.43
CA ARG A 63 -1.91 0.13 -5.78
C ARG A 63 -3.30 0.56 -6.22
N GLY A 64 -3.49 0.69 -7.53
CA GLY A 64 -4.70 1.30 -8.09
C GLY A 64 -4.75 2.80 -7.78
N ASP A 65 -5.86 3.27 -7.21
CA ASP A 65 -6.04 4.65 -6.74
C ASP A 65 -5.53 4.87 -5.31
N ARG A 66 -5.10 3.81 -4.61
CA ARG A 66 -4.70 3.89 -3.20
C ARG A 66 -3.17 3.88 -3.03
N PRO A 67 -2.60 4.87 -2.33
CA PRO A 67 -1.22 4.78 -1.89
C PRO A 67 -1.08 3.73 -0.78
N VAL A 68 0.04 3.02 -0.80
CA VAL A 68 0.47 2.08 0.24
C VAL A 68 1.83 2.55 0.74
N LEU A 69 1.94 2.73 2.05
CA LEU A 69 3.15 3.19 2.70
C LEU A 69 3.63 2.14 3.71
N GLY A 70 4.90 1.76 3.62
CA GLY A 70 5.58 0.91 4.60
C GLY A 70 6.57 1.72 5.42
N ILE A 71 6.45 1.71 6.74
CA ILE A 71 7.31 2.45 7.67
C ILE A 71 7.96 1.46 8.63
N TYR A 72 9.28 1.58 8.80
CA TYR A 72 9.99 0.89 9.87
C TYR A 72 9.86 1.66 11.18
N VAL A 73 9.49 0.96 12.24
CA VAL A 73 9.46 1.49 13.60
C VAL A 73 10.61 0.84 14.38
N PRO A 74 11.64 1.60 14.78
CA PRO A 74 12.74 1.04 15.57
C PRO A 74 12.27 0.45 16.90
N ALA A 75 13.02 -0.54 17.40
CA ALA A 75 12.82 -1.10 18.73
C ALA A 75 12.87 0.01 19.78
N ARG A 76 11.91 0.01 20.70
CA ARG A 76 11.80 1.03 21.76
C ARG A 76 11.03 0.49 22.95
N ARG A 77 11.22 1.11 24.13
CA ARG A 77 10.40 0.81 25.30
C ARG A 77 9.06 1.55 25.20
N TRP A 78 7.96 0.81 25.30
CA TRP A 78 6.62 1.37 25.27
C TRP A 78 6.10 1.55 26.69
N ARG A 79 5.41 2.67 26.92
CA ARG A 79 4.67 2.90 28.15
C ARG A 79 3.31 2.23 28.04
N LEU A 80 3.12 1.17 28.81
CA LEU A 80 1.84 0.48 28.93
C LEU A 80 1.12 0.99 30.16
N ARG A 81 -0.09 1.50 29.97
CA ARG A 81 -0.99 1.89 31.04
C ARG A 81 -1.95 0.74 31.30
N VAL A 82 -1.95 0.25 32.53
CA VAL A 82 -2.80 -0.86 32.95
C VAL A 82 -3.69 -0.35 34.07
N GLU A 83 -4.99 -0.36 33.81
CA GLU A 83 -6.00 -0.10 34.83
C GLU A 83 -6.13 -1.33 35.72
N THR A 84 -5.89 -1.16 37.02
CA THR A 84 -6.08 -2.23 38.00
C THR A 84 -7.44 -2.05 38.67
N GLY A 85 -8.24 -3.13 38.69
CA GLY A 85 -9.68 -3.09 39.02
C GLY A 85 -10.07 -2.62 40.43
N ASN A 86 -9.12 -2.25 41.29
CA ASN A 86 -9.40 -1.64 42.58
C ASN A 86 -9.15 -0.13 42.51
N ARG A 87 -10.22 0.64 42.31
CA ARG A 87 -10.31 2.11 42.47
C ARG A 87 -9.55 2.97 41.44
N GLY A 88 -9.53 2.57 40.17
CA GLY A 88 -8.98 3.43 39.10
C GLY A 88 -7.48 3.73 39.25
N GLN A 89 -6.75 2.91 40.02
CA GLN A 89 -5.30 3.01 40.08
C GLN A 89 -4.70 2.55 38.75
N GLU A 90 -4.15 3.50 38.01
CA GLU A 90 -3.37 3.27 36.80
C GLU A 90 -1.93 2.92 37.16
N ARG A 91 -1.45 1.76 36.72
CA ARG A 91 -0.03 1.42 36.78
C ARG A 91 0.60 1.59 35.41
N VAL A 92 1.77 2.23 35.38
CA VAL A 92 2.54 2.41 34.15
C VAL A 92 3.70 1.42 34.14
N TYR A 93 3.75 0.58 33.12
CA TYR A 93 4.83 -0.38 32.87
C TYR A 93 5.64 0.06 31.65
N GLN A 94 6.93 -0.32 31.63
CA GLN A 94 7.81 -0.11 30.49
C GLN A 94 8.09 -1.47 29.85
N ALA A 95 7.46 -1.74 28.70
CA ALA A 95 7.65 -2.99 27.98
C ALA A 95 8.67 -2.79 26.83
N PRO A 96 9.73 -3.62 26.74
CA PRO A 96 10.57 -3.60 25.55
C PRO A 96 9.78 -4.13 24.37
N MET A 97 9.66 -3.32 23.31
CA MET A 97 9.00 -3.75 22.08
C MET A 97 10.03 -3.99 20.98
N PRO A 98 9.85 -5.07 20.19
CA PRO A 98 10.71 -5.32 19.04
C PRO A 98 10.56 -4.20 18.01
N PRO A 99 11.46 -4.13 17.01
CA PRO A 99 11.21 -3.29 15.86
C PRO A 99 10.01 -3.82 15.05
N PHE A 100 9.33 -2.91 14.35
CA PHE A 100 8.16 -3.22 13.54
C PHE A 100 8.28 -2.75 12.11
N VAL A 101 7.50 -3.37 11.25
CA VAL A 101 7.07 -2.82 9.96
C VAL A 101 5.60 -2.50 10.08
N PHE A 102 5.25 -1.23 9.88
CA PHE A 102 3.87 -0.75 9.79
C PHE A 102 3.54 -0.49 8.33
N VAL A 103 2.45 -1.07 7.83
CA VAL A 103 1.98 -0.89 6.45
C VAL A 103 0.58 -0.32 6.49
N GLY A 104 0.35 0.78 5.78
CA GLY A 104 -0.95 1.45 5.74
C GLY A 104 -1.41 1.76 4.32
N SER A 105 -2.71 1.65 4.10
CA SER A 105 -3.40 2.14 2.90
C SER A 105 -4.83 2.56 3.24
N GLY A 106 -5.10 3.87 3.21
CA GLY A 106 -6.36 4.43 3.72
C GLY A 106 -6.56 4.07 5.19
N ASN A 107 -7.67 3.39 5.51
CA ASN A 107 -8.02 2.90 6.84
C ASN A 107 -7.62 1.43 7.09
N SER A 108 -6.90 0.81 6.15
CA SER A 108 -6.41 -0.56 6.30
C SER A 108 -4.96 -0.54 6.76
N TYR A 109 -4.69 -1.12 7.92
CA TYR A 109 -3.37 -1.14 8.53
C TYR A 109 -2.94 -2.55 8.88
N GLN A 110 -1.64 -2.81 8.66
CA GLN A 110 -0.98 -4.04 9.10
C GLN A 110 0.27 -3.69 9.88
N ILE A 111 0.61 -4.53 10.85
CA ILE A 111 1.82 -4.41 11.64
C ILE A 111 2.45 -5.78 11.86
N PHE A 112 3.76 -5.83 11.68
CA PHE A 112 4.57 -7.04 11.85
C PHE A 112 5.79 -6.74 12.69
N ALA A 113 6.16 -7.66 13.59
CA ALA A 113 7.45 -7.62 14.25
C ALA A 113 8.55 -8.08 13.29
N VAL A 114 9.74 -7.50 13.43
CA VAL A 114 10.94 -7.87 12.66
C VAL A 114 12.14 -7.97 13.59
N LYS A 115 13.18 -8.70 13.19
CA LYS A 115 14.42 -8.80 13.97
C LYS A 115 15.31 -7.55 13.84
N ARG A 116 15.24 -6.89 12.68
CA ARG A 116 16.04 -5.71 12.30
C ARG A 116 15.32 -4.92 11.21
N ARG A 117 15.85 -3.76 10.82
CA ARG A 117 15.34 -3.02 9.66
C ARG A 117 15.45 -3.90 8.41
N PRO A 118 14.34 -4.17 7.70
CA PRO A 118 14.37 -4.95 6.48
C PRO A 118 15.25 -4.30 5.41
N ARG A 119 16.03 -5.11 4.71
CA ARG A 119 16.90 -4.70 3.60
C ARG A 119 16.31 -5.07 2.24
N ASP A 120 15.41 -6.04 2.21
CA ASP A 120 14.70 -6.52 1.03
C ASP A 120 13.32 -7.07 1.41
N GLU A 121 12.56 -7.51 0.41
CA GLU A 121 11.17 -7.99 0.55
C GLU A 121 11.05 -9.45 1.01
N HIS A 122 12.15 -10.19 1.11
CA HIS A 122 12.17 -11.60 1.52
C HIS A 122 12.44 -11.76 3.02
N GLU A 123 12.68 -10.67 3.76
CA GLU A 123 12.88 -10.74 5.20
C GLU A 123 11.63 -11.26 5.94
N ALA A 124 11.85 -12.21 6.84
CA ALA A 124 10.78 -12.83 7.60
C ALA A 124 10.04 -11.82 8.49
N LEU A 125 8.71 -11.84 8.38
CA LEU A 125 7.78 -11.08 9.22
C LEU A 125 7.23 -11.99 10.32
N TYR A 126 7.10 -11.43 11.52
CA TYR A 126 6.57 -12.14 12.68
C TYR A 126 5.31 -11.45 13.19
N HIS A 127 4.47 -12.19 13.91
CA HIS A 127 3.30 -11.62 14.57
C HIS A 127 3.74 -10.53 15.56
N ALA A 128 3.12 -9.36 15.47
CA ALA A 128 3.40 -8.25 16.38
C ALA A 128 2.77 -8.56 17.76
N PRO A 129 3.51 -8.43 18.88
CA PRO A 129 3.01 -8.66 20.22
C PRO A 129 2.18 -7.48 20.73
N CYS A 130 1.26 -6.99 19.90
CA CYS A 130 0.33 -5.91 20.20
C CYS A 130 -1.09 -6.47 20.30
N PRO A 131 -1.93 -5.93 21.20
CA PRO A 131 -3.35 -6.27 21.19
C PRO A 131 -3.99 -5.86 19.85
N ASN A 132 -5.13 -6.46 19.53
CA ASN A 132 -5.92 -6.15 18.33
C ASN A 132 -5.16 -6.35 17.00
N VAL A 133 -4.17 -7.25 16.97
CA VAL A 133 -3.47 -7.65 15.74
C VAL A 133 -3.86 -9.09 15.38
N HIS A 134 -4.53 -9.25 14.24
CA HIS A 134 -4.88 -10.56 13.69
C HIS A 134 -3.63 -11.37 13.30
N PRO A 135 -3.73 -12.71 13.14
CA PRO A 135 -2.59 -13.54 12.74
C PRO A 135 -1.89 -13.10 11.44
N HIS A 136 -2.63 -12.50 10.50
CA HIS A 136 -2.10 -11.97 9.24
C HIS A 136 -1.56 -10.53 9.35
N GLY A 137 -1.37 -10.02 10.57
CA GLY A 137 -0.85 -8.68 10.86
C GLY A 137 -1.86 -7.54 10.75
N GLY A 138 -3.09 -7.80 10.29
CA GLY A 138 -4.15 -6.79 10.21
C GLY A 138 -4.50 -6.23 11.59
N ILE A 139 -4.60 -4.91 11.69
CA ILE A 139 -5.01 -4.23 12.92
C ILE A 139 -6.54 -4.12 12.92
N CYS A 140 -7.17 -4.60 13.99
CA CYS A 140 -8.59 -4.39 14.23
C CYS A 140 -8.79 -2.98 14.83
N PRO A 141 -9.44 -2.05 14.11
CA PRO A 141 -9.70 -0.71 14.63
C PRO A 141 -10.80 -0.68 15.71
N GLY A 142 -11.48 -1.82 15.94
CA GLY A 142 -12.72 -1.86 16.70
C GLY A 142 -13.90 -1.34 15.87
N ASN A 143 -15.09 -1.36 16.46
CA ASN A 143 -16.26 -0.69 15.90
C ASN A 143 -16.33 0.71 16.51
N THR A 144 -16.34 1.73 15.66
CA THR A 144 -16.79 3.08 16.03
C THR A 144 -18.29 3.14 16.17
#